data_AF-A0A9D1LTI9-F1
#
_entry.id   AF-A0A9D1LTI9-F1
#
_cell.length_a   1.000
_cell.length_b   1.000
_cell.length_c   1.000
_cell.angle_alpha   90.00
_cell.angle_beta   90.00
_cell.angle_gamma   90.00
#
_symmetry.space_group_name_H-M   'P 1'
#
loop_
_entity.id
_entity.type
_entity.pdbx_description
1 polymer ?
#
loop_
_entity_poly.entity_id
_entity_poly.type
_entity_poly.pdbx_seq_one_letter_code
_entity_poly.pdbx_strand_id
1 'polypeptide(L)'
;MGGVASYLMKHYAEPVRLAELAEKAHFSLYHFIRVFKKEIGETPHEFLTRCRINQSKNLLITTPLSVEETARQVGYGDVNTFIRAFRRLTGTTPYRYRCRSIL
;
A
#
# COMPACT_ATOMS: atom_id res chain seq x y z
N MET A 1 -0.61 14.83 11.43
CA MET A 1 -0.88 13.52 10.77
C MET A 1 0.39 12.69 10.48
N GLY A 2 1.60 13.23 10.59
CA GLY A 2 2.84 12.48 10.34
C GLY A 2 3.00 11.19 11.15
N GLY A 3 2.59 11.17 12.44
CA GLY A 3 2.62 9.95 13.26
C GLY A 3 1.73 8.83 12.70
N VAL A 4 0.55 9.17 12.17
CA VAL A 4 -0.34 8.21 11.51
C VAL A 4 0.28 7.69 10.21
N ALA A 5 0.90 8.57 9.41
CA ALA A 5 1.59 8.14 8.19
C ALA A 5 2.76 7.20 8.51
N SER A 6 3.54 7.49 9.56
CA SER A 6 4.61 6.61 10.05
C SER A 6 4.07 5.26 10.52
N TYR A 7 2.93 5.24 11.21
CA TYR A 7 2.27 4.00 11.61
C TYR A 7 1.83 3.18 10.40
N LEU A 8 1.13 3.79 9.44
CA LEU A 8 0.71 3.12 8.20
C LEU A 8 1.89 2.55 7.42
N MET A 9 3.00 3.29 7.35
CA MET A 9 4.21 2.84 6.67
C MET A 9 4.88 1.67 7.40
N LYS A 10 4.85 1.63 8.75
CA LYS A 10 5.42 0.53 9.53
C LYS A 10 4.56 -0.73 9.48
N HIS A 11 3.25 -0.57 9.47
CA HIS A 11 2.26 -1.66 9.52
C HIS A 11 1.60 -1.91 8.15
N TYR A 12 2.29 -1.57 7.05
CA TYR A 12 1.68 -1.56 5.72
C TYR A 12 1.14 -2.92 5.28
N ALA A 13 1.77 -4.01 5.71
CA ALA A 13 1.38 -5.37 5.33
C ALA A 13 0.19 -5.91 6.15
N GLU A 14 -0.18 -5.23 7.24
CA GLU A 14 -1.24 -5.65 8.15
C GLU A 14 -2.61 -5.17 7.67
N PRO A 15 -3.72 -5.83 8.08
CA PRO A 15 -5.05 -5.27 7.94
C PRO A 15 -5.18 -3.99 8.77
N VAL A 16 -5.25 -2.84 8.11
CA VAL A 16 -5.44 -1.54 8.79
C VAL A 16 -6.88 -1.06 8.65
N ARG A 17 -7.51 -0.78 9.79
CA ARG A 17 -8.84 -0.16 9.84
C ARG A 17 -8.74 1.33 10.08
N LEU A 18 -9.05 2.13 9.06
CA LEU A 18 -8.99 3.59 9.15
C LEU A 18 -9.96 4.17 10.18
N ALA A 19 -11.10 3.51 10.45
CA ALA A 19 -12.03 3.93 11.47
C ALA A 19 -11.41 3.90 12.88
N GLU A 20 -10.69 2.83 13.21
CA GLU A 20 -10.01 2.68 14.50
C GLU A 20 -8.90 3.73 14.67
N LEU A 21 -8.18 4.05 13.59
CA LEU A 21 -7.19 5.14 13.59
C LEU A 21 -7.83 6.52 13.75
N ALA A 22 -8.99 6.74 13.13
CA ALA A 22 -9.75 7.98 13.27
C ALA A 22 -10.26 8.16 14.71
N GLU A 23 -10.82 7.11 15.30
CA GLU A 23 -11.30 7.11 16.70
C GLU A 23 -10.18 7.40 17.69
N LYS A 24 -9.01 6.75 17.54
CA LYS A 24 -7.82 7.02 18.36
C LYS A 24 -7.31 8.47 18.23
N ALA A 25 -7.59 9.12 17.10
CA ALA A 25 -7.26 10.52 16.85
C ALA A 25 -8.41 11.49 17.18
N HIS A 26 -9.49 11.01 17.81
CA HIS A 26 -10.70 11.77 18.15
C HIS A 26 -11.35 12.46 16.95
N PHE A 27 -11.34 11.80 15.79
CA PHE A 27 -11.97 12.28 14.57
C PHE A 27 -13.07 11.34 14.10
N SER A 28 -14.09 11.92 13.45
CA SER A 28 -14.91 11.12 12.53
C SER A 28 -14.05 10.63 11.36
N LEU A 29 -14.38 9.47 10.79
CA LEU A 29 -13.64 8.89 9.66
C LEU A 29 -13.51 9.86 8.49
N TYR A 30 -14.58 10.59 8.16
CA TYR A 30 -14.57 11.56 7.07
C TYR A 30 -13.62 12.73 7.34
N HIS A 31 -13.67 13.30 8.55
CA HIS A 31 -12.79 14.40 8.93
C HIS A 31 -11.33 13.93 8.97
N PHE A 32 -11.08 12.74 9.51
CA PHE A 32 -9.76 12.10 9.51
C PHE A 32 -9.16 11.99 8.11
N ILE A 33 -9.91 11.44 7.15
CA ILE A 33 -9.44 11.30 5.76
C ILE A 33 -9.13 12.66 5.14
N ARG A 34 -10.00 13.66 5.36
CA ARG A 34 -9.80 15.02 4.82
C ARG A 34 -8.57 15.68 5.40
N VAL A 35 -8.38 15.63 6.73
CA VAL A 35 -7.20 16.20 7.40
C VAL A 35 -5.93 15.46 6.97
N PHE A 36 -5.96 14.13 6.92
CA PHE A 36 -4.81 13.36 6.44
C PHE A 36 -4.43 13.76 5.01
N LYS A 37 -5.39 13.84 4.08
CA LYS A 37 -5.12 14.27 2.70
C LYS A 37 -4.58 15.70 2.63
N LYS A 38 -5.12 16.63 3.42
CA LYS A 38 -4.63 18.02 3.46
C LYS A 38 -3.17 18.10 3.90
N GLU A 39 -2.79 17.31 4.90
CA GLU A 39 -1.46 17.38 5.52
C GLU A 39 -0.41 16.51 4.81
N ILE A 40 -0.80 15.37 4.24
CA ILE A 40 0.10 14.37 3.64
C ILE A 40 0.08 14.43 2.10
N GLY A 41 -0.96 15.03 1.50
CA GLY A 41 -1.13 15.17 0.04
C GLY A 41 -1.95 14.07 -0.61
N GLU A 42 -2.17 12.94 0.07
CA GLU A 42 -2.95 11.79 -0.43
C GLU A 42 -3.83 11.21 0.68
N THR A 43 -4.89 10.48 0.33
CA THR A 43 -5.73 9.82 1.34
C THR A 43 -4.97 8.71 2.05
N PRO A 44 -5.38 8.30 3.28
CA PRO A 44 -4.74 7.19 3.99
C PRO A 44 -4.70 5.88 3.17
N HIS A 45 -5.74 5.62 2.38
CA HIS A 45 -5.81 4.44 1.52
C HIS A 45 -4.82 4.52 0.35
N GLU A 46 -4.69 5.68 -0.28
CA GLU A 46 -3.70 5.91 -1.35
C GLU A 46 -2.27 5.77 -0.80
N PHE A 47 -1.99 6.36 0.36
CA PHE A 47 -0.71 6.25 1.07
C PHE A 47 -0.35 4.78 1.34
N LEU A 48 -1.28 4.03 1.94
CA LEU A 48 -1.09 2.62 2.24
C LEU A 48 -0.86 1.79 0.96
N THR A 49 -1.65 2.06 -0.08
CA THR A 49 -1.47 1.42 -1.40
C THR A 49 -0.07 1.70 -1.95
N ARG A 50 0.41 2.95 -1.90
CA ARG A 50 1.74 3.33 -2.37
C ARG A 50 2.85 2.63 -1.59
N CYS A 51 2.74 2.53 -0.27
CA CYS A 51 3.69 1.77 0.57
C CYS A 51 3.75 0.30 0.14
N ARG A 52 2.59 -0.36 0.03
CA ARG A 52 2.51 -1.78 -0.38
C ARG A 52 3.09 -2.02 -1.77
N ILE A 53 2.76 -1.15 -2.74
CA ILE A 53 3.29 -1.29 -4.10
C ILE A 53 4.79 -1.05 -4.13
N ASN A 54 5.32 -0.02 -3.45
CA ASN A 54 6.76 0.20 -3.40
C ASN A 54 7.50 -1.00 -2.81
N GLN A 55 6.96 -1.59 -1.75
CA GLN A 55 7.62 -2.72 -1.12
C GLN A 55 7.48 -4.03 -1.92
N SER A 56 6.38 -4.18 -2.67
CA SER A 56 6.23 -5.28 -3.62
C SER A 56 7.24 -5.22 -4.76
N LYS A 57 7.63 -4.03 -5.25
CA LYS A 57 8.67 -3.89 -6.29
C LYS A 57 9.98 -4.52 -5.83
N ASN A 58 10.38 -4.27 -4.57
CA ASN A 58 11.58 -4.86 -3.98
C ASN A 58 11.48 -6.39 -3.92
N LEU A 59 10.37 -6.93 -3.39
CA LEU A 59 10.16 -8.38 -3.34
C LEU A 59 10.16 -9.04 -4.72
N LEU A 60 9.58 -8.37 -5.73
CA LEU A 60 9.52 -8.90 -7.09
C LEU A 60 10.91 -9.07 -7.71
N ILE A 61 11.89 -8.24 -7.35
CA ILE A 61 13.24 -8.24 -7.92
C ILE A 61 14.26 -9.01 -7.08
N THR A 62 14.07 -9.08 -5.76
CA THR A 62 15.06 -9.70 -4.85
C THR A 62 14.70 -11.12 -4.43
N THR A 63 13.52 -11.63 -4.76
CA THR A 63 13.04 -12.94 -4.31
C THR A 63 12.41 -13.75 -5.44
N PRO A 64 12.38 -15.09 -5.33
CA PRO A 64 11.72 -15.97 -6.30
C PRO A 64 10.20 -16.08 -6.10
N LEU A 65 9.60 -15.30 -5.19
CA LEU A 65 8.17 -15.40 -4.86
C LEU A 65 7.28 -15.25 -6.10
N SER A 66 6.19 -15.99 -6.18
CA SER A 66 5.14 -15.75 -7.18
C SER A 66 4.49 -14.37 -6.98
N VAL A 67 3.74 -13.92 -8.00
CA VAL A 67 2.97 -12.67 -7.92
C VAL A 67 1.93 -12.73 -6.80
N GLU A 68 1.32 -13.90 -6.59
CA GLU A 68 0.33 -14.13 -5.53
C GLU A 68 0.97 -14.13 -4.14
N GLU A 69 2.10 -14.80 -3.95
CA GLU A 69 2.83 -14.75 -2.68
C GLU A 69 3.31 -13.33 -2.36
N THR A 70 3.79 -12.60 -3.37
CA THR A 70 4.17 -11.20 -3.21
C THR A 70 2.97 -10.35 -2.76
N ALA A 71 1.80 -10.54 -3.37
CA ALA A 71 0.57 -9.83 -3.00
C ALA A 71 0.22 -10.07 -1.53
N ARG A 72 0.26 -11.33 -1.07
CA ARG A 72 0.00 -11.71 0.32
C ARG A 72 1.02 -11.08 1.27
N GLN A 73 2.32 -11.11 0.93
CA GLN A 73 3.39 -10.55 1.75
C GLN A 73 3.27 -9.04 1.97
N VAL A 74 2.72 -8.31 1.00
CA VAL A 74 2.47 -6.86 1.14
C VAL A 74 1.04 -6.52 1.58
N GLY A 75 0.28 -7.50 2.10
CA GLY A 75 -1.01 -7.25 2.74
C GLY A 75 -2.22 -7.16 1.80
N TYR A 76 -2.14 -7.70 0.58
CA TYR A 76 -3.33 -7.92 -0.26
C TYR A 76 -3.88 -9.33 -0.05
N GLY A 77 -5.18 -9.42 0.24
CA GLY A 77 -5.91 -10.70 0.31
C GLY A 77 -6.37 -11.23 -1.06
N ASP A 78 -6.34 -10.40 -2.10
CA ASP A 78 -6.70 -10.76 -3.46
C ASP A 78 -5.62 -10.30 -4.45
N VAL A 79 -5.05 -11.25 -5.19
CA VAL A 79 -3.99 -11.00 -6.18
C VAL A 79 -4.46 -10.10 -7.32
N ASN A 80 -5.74 -10.16 -7.71
CA ASN A 80 -6.26 -9.33 -8.79
C ASN A 80 -6.31 -7.85 -8.38
N THR A 81 -6.71 -7.58 -7.14
CA THR A 81 -6.68 -6.23 -6.54
C THR A 81 -5.26 -5.68 -6.48
N PHE A 82 -4.29 -6.51 -6.08
CA PHE A 82 -2.88 -6.16 -6.13
C PHE A 82 -2.41 -5.82 -7.55
N ILE A 83 -2.67 -6.67 -8.54
CA ILE A 83 -2.25 -6.45 -9.94
C ILE A 83 -2.83 -5.15 -10.49
N ARG A 84 -4.12 -4.85 -10.24
CA ARG A 84 -4.75 -3.60 -10.64
C ARG A 84 -4.08 -2.38 -10.00
N ALA A 85 -3.85 -2.42 -8.68
CA ALA A 85 -3.19 -1.33 -7.96
C ALA A 85 -1.74 -1.11 -8.43
N PHE A 86 -0.99 -2.21 -8.61
CA PHE A 86 0.37 -2.19 -9.11
C PHE A 86 0.43 -1.57 -10.51
N ARG A 87 -0.42 -2.02 -11.44
CA ARG A 87 -0.47 -1.46 -12.80
C ARG A 87 -0.84 0.02 -12.80
N ARG A 88 -1.80 0.43 -11.98
CA ARG A 88 -2.19 1.84 -11.84
C ARG A 88 -1.02 2.72 -11.41
N LEU A 89 -0.19 2.25 -10.47
CA LEU A 89 0.91 3.03 -9.91
C LEU A 89 2.25 2.89 -10.65
N THR A 90 2.43 1.86 -11.47
CA THR A 90 3.71 1.57 -12.14
C THR A 90 3.63 1.58 -13.67
N GLY A 91 2.43 1.59 -14.24
CA GLY A 91 2.20 1.50 -15.69
C GLY A 91 2.32 0.08 -16.26
N THR A 92 2.69 -0.94 -15.48
CA THR A 92 2.89 -2.32 -15.97
C THR A 92 2.42 -3.38 -14.98
N THR A 93 2.38 -4.66 -15.37
CA THR A 93 2.00 -5.76 -14.47
C THR A 93 3.19 -6.19 -13.59
N PRO A 94 2.96 -6.78 -12.39
CA PRO A 94 4.04 -7.29 -11.54
C PRO A 94 4.99 -8.25 -12.25
N TYR A 95 4.44 -9.16 -13.06
CA TYR A 95 5.23 -10.11 -13.86
C TYR A 95 6.17 -9.39 -14.84
N ARG A 96 5.62 -8.45 -15.62
CA ARG A 96 6.43 -7.67 -16.59
C ARG A 96 7.48 -6.80 -15.88
N TYR A 97 7.15 -6.26 -14.72
CA TYR A 97 8.08 -5.48 -13.90
C TYR A 97 9.29 -6.32 -13.49
N ARG A 98 9.06 -7.56 -13.02
CA ARG A 98 10.13 -8.52 -12.69
C ARG A 98 11.02 -8.81 -13.89
N CYS A 99 10.43 -9.22 -15.02
CA CYS A 99 11.21 -9.60 -16.20
C CYS A 99 12.12 -8.47 -16.72
N ARG A 100 11.67 -7.21 -16.63
CA ARG A 100 12.48 -6.05 -17.05
C ARG A 100 13.67 -5.77 -16.12
N SER A 101 13.57 -6.11 -14.85
CA SER A 101 14.60 -5.80 -13.84
C SER A 101 15.74 -6.84 -13.80
N ILE A 102 15.66 -7.89 -14.61
CA ILE A 102 16.65 -8.99 -14.70
C ILE A 102 17.55 -8.83 -15.95
N LEU A 103 17.41 -7.72 -16.68
CA LEU A 103 18.34 -7.28 -17.73
C LEU A 103 19.45 -6.43 -17.10
#